data_AF-A0A6P3IGM6-F1
#
_entry.id   AF-A0A6P3IGM6-F1
#
_cell.length_a   1.000
_cell.length_b   1.000
_cell.length_c   1.000
_cell.angle_alpha   90.00
_cell.angle_beta   90.00
_cell.angle_gamma   90.00
#
_symmetry.space_group_name_H-M   'P 1'
#
loop_
_entity.id
_entity.type
_entity.pdbx_description
1 polymer ?
#
loop_
_entity_poly.entity_id
_entity_poly.type
_entity_poly.pdbx_seq_one_letter_code
_entity_poly.pdbx_strand_id
1 'polypeptide(L)'
;MTQTLKFASRVFHRVRCPELGASLGSRGSDSAPRVLADIPGPSTPGFLAELFCKGGLSRLHELQVQGAARFGPVWLASFGTVRTVYLAAPTLVEQLLRQEGPRPDRCSFSPWTEHRRRRQRACGLLTARNLGDSRKGLRHQDLDAKEDSVTQLTQEPRPLRGRK
;
A
#
# COMPACT_ATOMS: atom_id res chain seq x y z
N MET A 1 35.28 -49.13 10.74
CA MET A 1 34.23 -48.15 10.39
C MET A 1 34.74 -46.76 10.71
N THR A 2 35.17 -45.98 9.72
CA THR A 2 35.77 -44.65 9.89
C THR A 2 34.72 -43.58 9.60
N GLN A 3 34.29 -42.84 10.63
CA GLN A 3 33.33 -41.75 10.50
C GLN A 3 34.09 -40.42 10.37
N THR A 4 33.91 -39.73 9.25
CA THR A 4 34.53 -38.42 8.98
C THR A 4 33.59 -37.31 9.46
N LEU A 5 34.02 -36.56 10.48
CA LEU A 5 33.35 -35.34 10.94
C LEU A 5 33.73 -34.18 10.02
N LYS A 6 32.79 -33.70 9.22
CA LYS A 6 32.94 -32.45 8.45
C LYS A 6 32.52 -31.27 9.32
N PHE A 7 33.49 -30.45 9.71
CA PHE A 7 33.21 -29.13 10.30
C PHE A 7 32.67 -28.20 9.22
N ALA A 8 31.37 -27.91 9.29
CA ALA A 8 30.76 -26.85 8.50
C ALA A 8 31.00 -25.50 9.21
N SER A 9 31.96 -24.73 8.70
CA SER A 9 32.16 -23.33 9.07
C SER A 9 30.95 -22.51 8.65
N ARG A 10 30.12 -22.11 9.62
CA ARG A 10 29.07 -21.11 9.43
C ARG A 10 29.66 -19.73 9.72
N VAL A 11 30.10 -19.04 8.68
CA VAL A 11 30.40 -17.60 8.75
C VAL A 11 29.07 -16.87 8.82
N PHE A 12 28.62 -16.55 10.04
CA PHE A 12 27.57 -15.58 10.24
C PHE A 12 28.15 -14.19 10.00
N HIS A 13 27.95 -13.64 8.80
CA HIS A 13 28.06 -12.18 8.64
C HIS A 13 26.94 -11.55 9.47
N ARG A 14 27.26 -11.25 10.73
CA ARG A 14 26.54 -10.25 11.51
C ARG A 14 26.65 -8.95 10.73
N VAL A 15 25.62 -8.62 9.96
CA VAL A 15 25.36 -7.25 9.54
C VAL A 15 25.14 -6.49 10.84
N ARG A 16 26.20 -5.86 11.33
CA ARG A 16 26.12 -4.93 12.46
C ARG A 16 25.36 -3.74 11.92
N CYS A 17 24.05 -3.68 12.20
CA CYS A 17 23.35 -2.42 12.16
C CYS A 17 24.16 -1.44 13.00
N PRO A 18 24.62 -0.31 12.45
CA PRO A 18 25.17 0.74 13.29
C PRO A 18 24.10 1.06 14.33
N GLU A 19 24.46 0.92 15.60
CA GLU A 19 23.74 1.54 16.70
C GLU A 19 23.79 3.04 16.39
N LEU A 20 22.77 3.51 15.66
CA LEU A 20 22.49 4.91 15.46
C LEU A 20 21.96 5.39 16.81
N GLY A 21 22.89 5.56 17.76
CA GLY A 21 22.78 6.46 18.89
C GLY A 21 22.71 7.89 18.33
N ALA A 22 21.67 8.17 17.56
CA ALA A 22 21.27 9.52 17.24
C ALA A 22 20.46 9.97 18.44
N SER A 23 21.13 10.69 19.34
CA SER A 23 20.47 11.73 20.11
C SER A 23 19.62 12.53 19.11
N LEU A 24 18.32 12.21 19.08
CA LEU A 24 17.32 13.11 18.51
C LEU A 24 17.31 14.29 19.47
N GLY A 25 18.30 15.17 19.29
CA GLY A 25 18.30 16.48 19.90
C GLY A 25 16.93 17.05 19.61
N SER A 26 16.18 17.26 20.69
CA SER A 26 14.92 18.01 20.71
C SER A 26 15.22 19.42 20.24
N ARG A 27 15.40 19.58 18.92
CA ARG A 27 15.45 20.88 18.29
C ARG A 27 14.00 21.29 18.18
N GLY A 28 13.58 22.14 19.11
CA GLY A 28 12.27 22.77 19.08
C GLY A 28 12.02 23.27 17.67
N SER A 29 10.96 22.77 17.04
CA SER A 29 10.62 23.10 15.67
C SER A 29 9.26 23.78 15.71
N ASP A 30 9.28 25.09 16.01
CA ASP A 30 8.27 26.06 15.58
C ASP A 30 8.33 26.23 14.05
N SER A 31 8.16 25.12 13.33
CA SER A 31 8.11 25.10 11.88
C SER A 31 6.84 24.39 11.47
N ALA A 32 6.04 25.08 10.65
CA ALA A 32 4.82 24.56 10.05
C ALA A 32 5.00 23.10 9.56
N PRO A 33 3.97 22.25 9.67
CA PRO A 33 4.06 20.85 9.28
C PRO A 33 4.57 20.75 7.84
N ARG A 34 5.71 20.08 7.65
CA ARG A 34 6.27 19.88 6.32
C ARG A 34 5.32 19.06 5.47
N VAL A 35 5.19 19.43 4.21
CA VAL A 35 4.28 18.76 3.28
C VAL A 35 4.90 17.44 2.85
N LEU A 36 4.09 16.46 2.45
CA LEU A 36 4.56 15.16 1.95
C LEU A 36 5.57 15.29 0.78
N ALA A 37 5.49 16.39 0.04
CA ALA A 37 6.41 16.73 -1.06
C ALA A 37 7.83 17.10 -0.59
N ASP A 38 7.99 17.49 0.67
CA ASP A 38 9.28 17.89 1.25
C ASP A 38 10.09 16.69 1.76
N ILE A 39 9.48 15.48 1.76
CA ILE A 39 10.15 14.26 2.19
C ILE A 39 11.16 13.86 1.11
N PRO A 40 12.44 13.63 1.46
CA PRO A 40 13.45 13.22 0.50
C PRO A 40 13.09 11.85 -0.09
N GLY A 41 13.46 11.62 -1.34
CA GLY A 41 13.13 10.38 -2.01
C GLY A 41 13.78 10.24 -3.40
N PRO A 42 13.93 9.01 -3.90
CA PRO A 42 14.35 8.81 -5.27
C PRO A 42 13.28 9.31 -6.24
N SER A 43 13.71 9.83 -7.39
CA SER A 43 12.78 10.13 -8.48
C SER A 43 12.06 8.84 -8.92
N THR A 44 10.75 8.90 -9.12
CA THR A 44 9.90 7.75 -9.50
C THR A 44 10.48 6.90 -10.65
N PRO A 45 10.88 7.46 -11.81
CA PRO A 45 11.45 6.65 -12.90
C PRO A 45 12.80 6.04 -12.53
N GLY A 46 13.61 6.74 -11.74
CA GLY A 46 14.90 6.23 -11.25
C GLY A 46 14.72 5.04 -10.31
N PHE A 47 13.76 5.13 -9.38
CA PHE A 47 13.44 4.02 -8.48
C PHE A 47 12.93 2.79 -9.25
N LEU A 48 12.06 2.99 -10.25
CA LEU A 48 11.60 1.89 -11.11
C LEU A 48 12.76 1.26 -11.88
N ALA A 49 13.62 2.06 -12.50
CA ALA A 49 14.80 1.57 -13.22
C ALA A 49 15.72 0.76 -12.29
N GLU A 50 15.99 1.24 -11.07
CA GLU A 50 16.78 0.48 -10.10
C GLU A 50 16.10 -0.82 -9.71
N LEU A 51 14.79 -0.79 -9.46
CA LEU A 51 14.04 -1.98 -9.09
C LEU A 51 14.08 -3.04 -10.18
N PHE A 52 13.90 -2.68 -11.46
CA PHE A 52 13.89 -3.66 -12.55
C PHE A 52 15.30 -4.06 -13.01
N CYS A 53 16.27 -3.15 -13.04
CA CYS A 53 17.62 -3.42 -13.55
C CYS A 53 18.56 -4.07 -12.52
N LYS A 54 18.35 -3.88 -11.20
CA LYS A 54 19.25 -4.41 -10.15
C LYS A 54 18.81 -5.75 -9.56
N GLY A 55 17.97 -6.52 -10.25
CA GLY A 55 17.54 -7.86 -9.82
C GLY A 55 16.08 -7.96 -9.37
N GLY A 56 15.25 -6.96 -9.66
CA GLY A 56 13.82 -7.05 -9.40
C GLY A 56 13.45 -6.95 -7.92
N LEU A 57 12.25 -7.44 -7.60
CA LEU A 57 11.74 -7.50 -6.24
C LEU A 57 12.58 -8.40 -5.31
N SER A 58 13.40 -9.31 -5.87
CA SER A 58 14.24 -10.21 -5.07
C SER A 58 15.30 -9.45 -4.25
N ARG A 59 15.75 -8.29 -4.74
CA ARG A 59 16.76 -7.43 -4.10
C ARG A 59 16.19 -6.12 -3.58
N LEU A 60 14.86 -6.05 -3.40
CA LEU A 60 14.19 -4.87 -2.86
C LEU A 60 14.69 -4.48 -1.47
N HIS A 61 15.04 -5.47 -0.64
CA HIS A 61 15.59 -5.23 0.69
C HIS A 61 16.92 -4.45 0.65
N GLU A 62 17.75 -4.69 -0.37
CA GLU A 62 19.00 -3.92 -0.54
C GLU A 62 18.71 -2.46 -0.92
N LEU A 63 17.70 -2.23 -1.75
CA LEU A 63 17.25 -0.88 -2.09
C LEU A 63 16.72 -0.13 -0.85
N GLN A 64 16.09 -0.84 0.10
CA GLN A 64 15.67 -0.24 1.36
C GLN A 64 16.87 0.16 2.24
N VAL A 65 17.89 -0.70 2.33
CA VAL A 65 19.13 -0.41 3.07
C VAL A 65 19.86 0.79 2.46
N GLN A 66 20.00 0.82 1.14
CA GLN A 66 20.61 1.93 0.41
C GLN A 66 19.77 3.22 0.54
N GLY A 67 18.44 3.09 0.51
CA GLY A 67 17.52 4.20 0.72
C GLY A 67 17.69 4.87 2.08
N ALA A 68 17.76 4.07 3.14
CA ALA A 68 18.02 4.58 4.50
C ALA A 68 19.37 5.30 4.60
N ALA A 69 20.42 4.74 3.96
CA ALA A 69 21.74 5.38 3.95
C ALA A 69 21.78 6.68 3.14
N ARG A 70 21.00 6.78 2.05
CA ARG A 70 21.04 7.91 1.11
C ARG A 70 20.11 9.06 1.50
N PHE A 71 18.91 8.75 1.97
CA PHE A 71 17.85 9.73 2.26
C PHE A 71 17.63 9.95 3.76
N GLY A 72 18.21 9.10 4.60
CA GLY A 72 18.11 9.19 6.05
C GLY A 72 16.95 8.38 6.63
N PRO A 73 16.51 8.70 7.87
CA PRO A 73 15.58 7.86 8.63
C PRO A 73 14.15 7.82 8.09
N VAL A 74 13.79 8.76 7.19
CA VAL A 74 12.49 8.83 6.51
C VAL A 74 12.70 9.19 5.06
N TRP A 75 12.07 8.43 4.15
CA TRP A 75 12.05 8.79 2.75
C TRP A 75 10.77 8.32 2.06
N LEU A 76 10.45 8.94 0.93
CA LEU A 76 9.30 8.59 0.10
C LEU A 76 9.78 7.91 -1.18
N ALA A 77 9.24 6.75 -1.53
CA ALA A 77 9.42 6.20 -2.87
C ALA A 77 8.07 5.88 -3.51
N SER A 78 8.02 5.94 -4.84
CA SER A 78 6.83 5.66 -5.62
C SER A 78 7.06 4.44 -6.50
N PHE A 79 6.18 3.45 -6.39
CA PHE A 79 6.14 2.28 -7.26
C PHE A 79 4.86 2.33 -8.11
N GLY A 80 4.99 2.84 -9.34
CA GLY A 80 3.84 3.13 -10.18
C GLY A 80 2.92 4.16 -9.51
N THR A 81 1.66 3.78 -9.26
CA THR A 81 0.68 4.62 -8.57
C THR A 81 0.73 4.51 -7.04
N VAL A 82 1.48 3.54 -6.50
CA VAL A 82 1.59 3.32 -5.06
C VAL A 82 2.73 4.18 -4.51
N ARG A 83 2.41 5.03 -3.54
CA ARG A 83 3.38 5.83 -2.79
C ARG A 83 3.60 5.21 -1.42
N THR A 84 4.87 4.98 -1.07
CA THR A 84 5.26 4.37 0.19
C THR A 84 6.24 5.28 0.92
N VAL A 85 5.88 5.67 2.14
CA VAL A 85 6.81 6.30 3.08
C VAL A 85 7.53 5.19 3.83
N TYR A 86 8.86 5.23 3.80
CA TYR A 86 9.71 4.30 4.50
C TYR A 86 10.22 4.96 5.79
N LEU A 87 10.19 4.19 6.87
CA LEU A 87 10.69 4.59 8.19
C LEU A 87 11.82 3.63 8.59
N ALA A 88 13.01 4.16 8.82
CA ALA A 88 14.17 3.39 9.24
C ALA A 88 14.64 3.68 10.67
N ALA A 89 14.05 4.67 11.37
CA ALA A 89 14.38 4.97 12.76
C ALA A 89 13.41 4.28 13.74
N PRO A 90 13.91 3.64 14.80
CA PRO A 90 13.06 2.93 15.77
C PRO A 90 12.10 3.86 16.52
N THR A 91 12.53 5.09 16.82
CA THR A 91 11.68 6.09 17.49
C THR A 91 10.47 6.50 16.65
N LEU A 92 10.61 6.55 15.32
CA LEU A 92 9.50 6.84 14.42
C LEU A 92 8.53 5.67 14.31
N VAL A 93 9.05 4.44 14.29
CA VAL A 93 8.22 3.24 14.31
C VAL A 93 7.44 3.15 15.63
N GLU A 94 8.07 3.46 16.76
CA GLU A 94 7.40 3.53 18.05
C GLU A 94 6.26 4.56 18.05
N GLN A 95 6.52 5.77 17.56
CA GLN A 95 5.49 6.81 17.45
C GLN A 95 4.33 6.38 16.54
N LEU A 96 4.62 5.75 15.40
CA LEU A 96 3.62 5.22 14.48
C LEU A 96 2.74 4.18 15.17
N LEU A 97 3.34 3.22 15.87
CA LEU A 97 2.61 2.14 16.54
C LEU A 97 1.77 2.66 17.72
N ARG A 98 2.23 3.69 18.44
CA ARG A 98 1.44 4.33 19.51
C ARG A 98 0.25 5.12 18.98
N GLN A 99 0.32 5.61 17.74
CA GLN A 99 -0.74 6.37 17.08
C GLN A 99 -1.65 5.48 16.21
N GLU A 100 -1.37 4.18 16.13
CA GLU A 100 -2.14 3.26 15.31
C GLU A 100 -3.60 3.14 15.82
N GLY A 101 -4.55 3.22 14.90
CA GLY A 101 -5.97 3.11 15.23
C GLY A 101 -6.39 1.68 15.59
N PRO A 102 -7.62 1.48 16.10
CA PRO A 102 -8.12 0.17 16.56
C PRO A 102 -8.23 -0.89 15.46
N ARG A 103 -8.18 -0.48 14.18
CA ARG A 103 -8.28 -1.37 13.02
C ARG A 103 -7.24 -0.98 11.97
N PRO A 104 -5.99 -1.44 12.11
CA PRO A 104 -4.95 -1.11 11.16
C PRO A 104 -5.16 -1.80 9.81
N ASP A 105 -4.73 -1.13 8.74
CA ASP A 105 -4.63 -1.71 7.40
C ASP A 105 -3.16 -1.71 6.99
N ARG A 106 -2.63 -2.90 6.66
CA ARG A 106 -1.22 -3.09 6.36
C ARG A 106 -0.89 -2.71 4.92
N CYS A 107 -1.82 -2.93 4.00
CA CYS A 107 -1.65 -2.73 2.56
C CYS A 107 -3.02 -2.52 1.92
N SER A 108 -3.32 -1.29 1.53
CA SER A 108 -4.57 -0.94 0.83
C SER A 108 -4.77 -1.71 -0.48
N PHE A 109 -3.69 -2.23 -1.06
CA PHE A 109 -3.68 -3.05 -2.26
C PHE A 109 -3.03 -4.41 -1.98
N SER A 110 -3.83 -5.48 -2.01
CA SER A 110 -3.37 -6.86 -1.88
C SER A 110 -3.87 -7.70 -3.06
N PRO A 111 -2.97 -8.27 -3.89
CA PRO A 111 -3.36 -9.16 -4.98
C PRO A 111 -4.18 -10.37 -4.51
N TRP A 112 -3.93 -10.87 -3.30
CA TRP A 112 -4.66 -12.00 -2.74
C TRP A 112 -6.10 -11.63 -2.37
N THR A 113 -6.29 -10.45 -1.77
CA THR A 113 -7.62 -9.92 -1.47
C THR A 113 -8.41 -9.72 -2.76
N GLU A 114 -7.77 -9.12 -3.78
CA GLU A 114 -8.41 -8.89 -5.07
C GLU A 114 -8.78 -10.19 -5.79
N HIS A 115 -7.88 -11.17 -5.80
CA HIS A 115 -8.14 -12.49 -6.37
C HIS A 115 -9.34 -13.18 -5.69
N ARG A 116 -9.38 -13.17 -4.35
CA ARG A 116 -10.51 -13.77 -3.60
C ARG A 116 -11.82 -13.05 -3.89
N ARG A 117 -11.80 -11.71 -3.96
CA ARG A 117 -12.97 -10.90 -4.35
C ARG A 117 -13.51 -11.29 -5.72
N ARG A 118 -12.64 -11.35 -6.73
CA ARG A 118 -13.02 -11.72 -8.11
C ARG A 118 -13.57 -13.13 -8.22
N ARG A 119 -13.09 -14.06 -7.38
CA ARG A 119 -13.53 -15.46 -7.33
C ARG A 119 -14.66 -15.71 -6.33
N GLN A 120 -15.21 -14.66 -5.70
CA GLN A 120 -16.26 -14.76 -4.67
C GLN A 120 -15.91 -15.74 -3.53
N ARG A 121 -14.63 -15.77 -3.15
CA ARG A 121 -14.15 -16.61 -2.03
C ARG A 121 -14.17 -15.81 -0.74
N ALA A 122 -14.49 -16.49 0.37
CA ALA A 122 -14.42 -15.89 1.69
C ALA A 122 -13.01 -15.33 1.99
N CYS A 123 -12.97 -14.15 2.62
CA CYS A 123 -11.75 -13.51 3.08
C CYS A 123 -11.39 -14.02 4.49
N GLY A 124 -10.13 -14.38 4.71
CA GLY A 124 -9.59 -14.65 6.04
C GLY A 124 -9.02 -13.39 6.68
N LEU A 125 -8.44 -13.51 7.88
CA LEU A 125 -7.88 -12.38 8.65
C LEU A 125 -6.90 -11.52 7.84
N LEU A 126 -6.05 -12.14 7.00
CA LEU A 126 -5.05 -11.44 6.18
C LEU A 126 -5.63 -10.70 4.97
N THR A 127 -6.83 -11.07 4.52
CA THR A 127 -7.50 -10.49 3.34
C THR A 127 -8.78 -9.75 3.70
N ALA A 128 -9.19 -9.80 4.97
CA ALA A 128 -10.32 -9.06 5.49
C ALA A 128 -9.92 -7.59 5.53
N ARG A 129 -10.44 -6.82 4.57
CA ARG A 129 -10.30 -5.38 4.57
C ARG A 129 -11.29 -4.77 5.55
N ASN A 130 -10.91 -3.66 6.17
CA ASN A 130 -11.81 -2.85 6.98
C ASN A 130 -12.92 -2.25 6.09
N LEU A 131 -14.05 -2.94 5.98
CA LEU A 131 -15.26 -2.48 5.28
C LEU A 131 -16.05 -1.49 6.16
N GLY A 132 -15.35 -0.53 6.77
CA GLY A 132 -15.95 0.46 7.68
C GLY A 132 -16.53 1.68 6.96
N ASP A 133 -16.09 1.99 5.74
CA ASP A 133 -16.36 3.31 5.14
C ASP A 133 -16.86 3.26 3.68
N SER A 134 -16.63 2.17 2.92
CA SER A 134 -17.03 2.10 1.51
C SER A 134 -18.47 1.62 1.25
N ARG A 135 -19.31 1.42 2.28
CA ARG A 135 -20.72 1.02 2.11
C ARG A 135 -21.70 2.18 1.93
N LYS A 136 -21.24 3.44 1.93
CA LYS A 136 -22.11 4.59 1.65
C LYS A 136 -22.22 4.98 0.17
N GLY A 137 -21.37 4.45 -0.72
CA GLY A 137 -21.35 4.87 -2.13
C GLY A 137 -22.03 3.94 -3.14
N LEU A 138 -22.33 2.69 -2.78
CA LEU A 138 -22.71 1.65 -3.77
C LEU A 138 -24.13 1.11 -3.59
N ARG A 139 -25.06 1.96 -3.13
CA ARG A 139 -26.50 1.62 -3.04
C ARG A 139 -27.45 2.67 -3.62
N HIS A 140 -26.93 3.70 -4.31
CA HIS A 140 -27.78 4.69 -4.96
C HIS A 140 -27.73 4.69 -6.49
N GLN A 141 -26.71 4.11 -7.14
CA GLN A 141 -26.64 4.14 -8.61
C GLN A 141 -27.30 2.95 -9.31
N ASP A 142 -27.51 1.83 -8.61
CA ASP A 142 -28.08 0.61 -9.22
C ASP A 142 -29.61 0.50 -9.09
N LEU A 143 -30.26 1.37 -8.31
CA LEU A 143 -31.72 1.39 -8.20
C LEU A 143 -32.38 2.36 -9.20
N ASP A 144 -31.70 3.44 -9.59
CA ASP A 144 -32.25 4.39 -10.57
C ASP A 144 -32.20 3.84 -12.01
N ALA A 145 -31.25 2.95 -12.33
CA ALA A 145 -31.13 2.37 -13.68
C ALA A 145 -32.22 1.32 -14.02
N LYS A 146 -32.99 0.84 -13.03
CA LYS A 146 -34.05 -0.17 -13.24
C LYS A 146 -35.43 0.46 -13.40
N GLU A 147 -35.68 1.63 -12.82
CA GLU A 147 -36.97 2.34 -12.91
C GLU A 147 -37.20 2.97 -14.30
N ASP A 148 -36.13 3.42 -14.96
CA ASP A 148 -36.23 4.05 -16.29
C ASP A 148 -36.58 3.05 -17.42
N SER A 149 -36.30 1.76 -17.23
CA SER A 149 -36.59 0.73 -18.24
C SER A 149 -38.02 0.21 -18.21
N VAL A 150 -38.76 0.41 -17.10
CA VAL A 150 -40.16 -0.05 -16.98
C VAL A 150 -41.14 0.99 -17.54
N THR A 151 -40.74 2.25 -17.62
CA THR A 151 -41.64 3.35 -18.04
C THR A 151 -41.74 3.52 -19.57
N GLN A 152 -40.91 2.84 -20.37
CA GLN A 152 -40.91 3.01 -21.84
C GLN A 152 -41.75 2.01 -22.66
N LEU A 153 -42.46 1.05 -22.04
CA LEU A 153 -43.21 0.03 -22.80
C LEU A 153 -44.74 0.20 -22.82
N THR A 154 -45.28 1.39 -22.54
CA THR A 154 -46.74 1.64 -22.68
C THR A 154 -47.03 3.00 -23.29
N GLN A 155 -46.72 3.16 -24.59
CA GLN A 155 -47.41 4.13 -25.44
C GLN A 155 -47.56 3.55 -26.86
N GLU A 156 -48.64 2.79 -27.05
CA GLU A 156 -49.20 2.48 -28.38
C GLU A 156 -50.13 3.64 -28.81
N PRO A 157 -49.89 4.32 -29.94
CA PRO A 157 -50.79 5.35 -30.43
C PRO A 157 -51.98 4.74 -31.20
N ARG A 158 -53.20 4.96 -30.68
CA ARG A 158 -54.45 4.64 -31.39
C ARG A 158 -54.63 5.52 -32.64
N PRO A 159 -55.09 4.98 -33.78
CA PRO A 159 -55.38 5.78 -34.96
C PRO A 159 -56.72 6.52 -34.83
N LEU A 160 -56.73 7.81 -35.15
CA LEU A 160 -57.94 8.63 -35.23
C LEU A 160 -58.69 8.33 -36.52
N ARG A 161 -59.87 7.73 -36.35
CA ARG A 161 -60.88 7.42 -37.37
C ARG A 161 -61.61 8.70 -37.78
N GLY A 162 -61.63 9.00 -39.08
CA GLY A 162 -62.35 10.14 -39.64
C GLY A 162 -63.88 10.02 -39.59
N ARG A 163 -64.55 11.17 -39.60
CA ARG A 163 -65.95 11.41 -40.02
C ARG A 163 -65.96 12.83 -40.60
N LYS A 164 -66.10 12.92 -41.94
CA LYS A 164 -67.28 13.37 -42.69
C LYS A 164 -67.59 14.84 -42.51
#